data_AF-A0A0F8XG24-F1
#
_entry.id   AF-A0A0F8XG24-F1
#
_cell.length_a   1.000
_cell.length_b   1.000
_cell.length_c   1.000
_cell.angle_alpha   90.00
_cell.angle_beta   90.00
_cell.angle_gamma   90.00
#
_symmetry.space_group_name_H-M   'P 1'
#
loop_
_entity.id
_entity.type
_entity.pdbx_description
1 polymer ?
#
loop_
_entity_poly.entity_id
_entity_poly.type
_entity_poly.pdbx_seq_one_letter_code
_entity_poly.pdbx_strand_id
1 'polypeptide(L)' 'MAQERSGIVVGLNKGHKTTPLHTPKTRISRTKGQSSRRTAFVREIAREVVGLAPYERRIVELLRNTQDKRLASSPRR' A
#
# COMPACT_ATOMS: atom_id res chain seq x y z
N MET A 1 2.06 -0.85 20.40
CA MET A 1 2.59 -0.91 21.78
C MET A 1 3.35 -2.21 21.91
N ALA A 2 4.58 -2.17 22.42
CA ALA A 2 5.38 -3.37 22.50
C ALA A 2 4.85 -4.26 23.63
N GLN A 3 4.44 -5.48 23.27
CA GLN A 3 3.80 -6.41 24.19
C GLN A 3 4.83 -6.99 25.18
N GLU A 4 4.51 -6.94 26.48
CA GLU A 4 5.36 -7.51 27.52
C GLU A 4 5.43 -9.04 27.41
N ARG A 5 6.65 -9.58 27.57
CA ARG A 5 6.88 -11.04 27.52
C ARG A 5 6.63 -11.68 28.88
N SER A 6 6.03 -12.86 28.90
CA SER A 6 5.58 -13.57 30.12
C SER A 6 6.68 -14.33 30.86
N GLY A 7 7.85 -14.54 30.25
CA GLY A 7 8.93 -15.36 30.85
C GLY A 7 8.76 -16.87 30.67
N ILE A 8 7.76 -17.31 29.89
CA ILE A 8 7.44 -18.71 29.65
C ILE A 8 8.12 -19.19 28.35
N VAL A 9 8.45 -20.49 28.26
CA VAL A 9 9.16 -21.09 27.11
C VAL A 9 8.24 -21.29 25.89
N VAL A 10 6.94 -21.55 26.10
CA VAL A 10 5.93 -21.79 25.05
C VAL A 10 4.67 -20.96 25.30
N GLY A 11 3.84 -20.76 24.26
CA GLY A 11 2.62 -19.96 24.32
C GLY A 11 2.76 -18.54 23.74
N LEU A 12 1.68 -17.76 23.83
CA LEU A 12 1.65 -16.36 23.42
C LEU A 12 2.52 -15.51 24.36
N ASN A 13 3.18 -14.48 23.82
CA ASN A 13 4.09 -13.59 24.55
C ASN A 13 5.26 -14.30 25.26
N LYS A 14 5.62 -15.51 24.81
CA LYS A 14 6.75 -16.28 25.31
C LYS A 14 8.09 -15.53 25.14
N GLY A 15 9.07 -15.95 25.92
CA GLY A 15 10.43 -15.42 25.92
C GLY A 15 10.78 -14.63 27.17
N HIS A 16 12.05 -14.25 27.27
CA HIS A 16 12.60 -13.58 28.46
C HIS A 16 11.98 -12.19 28.68
N LYS A 17 11.64 -11.90 29.94
CA LYS A 17 11.10 -10.61 30.38
C LYS A 17 12.16 -9.53 30.13
N THR A 18 11.92 -8.71 29.13
CA THR A 18 12.79 -7.61 28.72
C THR A 18 11.97 -6.35 28.68
N THR A 19 12.53 -5.21 29.09
CA THR A 19 11.86 -3.91 29.00
C THR A 19 11.74 -3.52 27.52
N PRO A 20 10.54 -3.59 26.92
CA PRO A 20 10.44 -3.37 25.50
C PRO A 20 10.41 -1.86 25.20
N LEU A 21 11.05 -1.45 24.11
CA LEU A 21 10.96 -0.07 23.63
C LEU A 21 9.53 0.21 23.19
N HIS A 22 8.85 1.14 23.87
CA HIS A 22 7.45 1.48 23.64
C HIS A 22 7.16 1.84 22.17
N THR A 23 8.10 2.53 21.50
CA THR A 23 8.05 2.86 20.07
C THR A 23 9.43 2.73 19.40
N PRO A 24 9.69 1.68 18.62
CA PRO A 24 10.91 1.62 17.81
C PRO A 24 10.83 2.67 16.70
N LYS A 25 11.95 3.38 16.44
CA LYS A 25 12.02 4.31 15.31
C LYS A 25 11.74 3.57 14.00
N THR A 26 10.84 4.11 13.19
CA THR A 26 10.53 3.55 11.87
C THR A 26 11.76 3.64 10.97
N ARG A 27 12.18 2.50 10.43
CA ARG A 27 13.31 2.42 9.49
C ARG A 27 12.89 2.99 8.13
N ILE A 28 13.78 3.74 7.46
CA ILE A 28 13.54 4.36 6.14
C ILE A 28 13.08 3.33 5.10
N SER A 29 13.57 2.09 5.17
CA SER A 29 13.13 0.99 4.28
C SER A 29 11.63 0.70 4.36
N ARG A 30 10.97 0.98 5.51
CA ARG A 30 9.52 0.82 5.70
C ARG A 30 8.70 1.96 5.07
N THR A 31 9.34 3.09 4.74
CA THR A 31 8.72 4.23 4.07
C THR A 31 8.79 4.11 2.55
N LYS A 32 9.45 3.08 2.01
CA LYS A 32 9.50 2.80 0.57
C LYS A 32 8.08 2.61 0.02
N GLY A 33 7.72 3.37 -1.01
CA GLY A 33 6.39 3.35 -1.63
C GLY A 33 5.47 4.51 -1.19
N GLN A 34 5.80 5.23 -0.13
CA GLN A 34 5.08 6.44 0.26
C GLN A 34 5.32 7.55 -0.77
N SER A 35 4.24 8.17 -1.25
CA SER A 35 4.31 9.29 -2.17
C SER A 35 4.61 10.58 -1.43
N SER A 36 5.65 11.30 -1.84
CA SER A 36 5.89 12.68 -1.38
C SER A 36 4.93 13.66 -2.07
N ARG A 37 4.68 14.82 -1.44
CA ARG A 37 3.87 15.90 -2.03
C ARG A 37 4.39 16.32 -3.41
N ARG A 38 5.72 16.40 -3.59
CA ARG A 38 6.35 16.70 -4.88
C ARG A 38 6.05 15.62 -5.92
N THR A 39 6.18 14.35 -5.54
CA THR A 39 5.92 13.24 -6.47
C THR A 39 4.45 13.17 -6.88
N ALA A 40 3.52 13.46 -5.95
CA ALA A 40 2.10 13.52 -6.26
C ALA A 40 1.79 14.65 -7.27
N PHE A 41 2.30 15.86 -7.02
CA PHE A 41 2.14 17.01 -7.90
C PHE A 41 2.67 16.76 -9.33
N VAL A 42 3.87 16.21 -9.45
CA VAL A 42 4.45 15.89 -10.78
C VAL A 42 3.62 14.82 -11.50
N ARG A 43 3.10 13.81 -10.78
CA ARG A 43 2.24 12.77 -11.37
C ARG A 43 0.86 13.28 -11.79
N GLU A 44 0.37 14.35 -11.17
CA GLU A 44 -0.89 14.99 -11.55
C GLU A 44 -0.70 15.74 -12.87
N ILE A 45 0.32 16.61 -12.95
CA ILE A 45 0.68 17.33 -14.19
C ILE A 45 0.91 16.36 -15.35
N ALA A 46 1.70 15.30 -15.13
CA ALA A 46 1.99 14.33 -16.19
C ALA A 46 0.72 13.63 -16.71
N ARG A 47 -0.25 13.35 -15.84
CA ARG A 47 -1.53 12.75 -16.23
C ARG A 47 -2.41 13.70 -17.01
N GLU A 48 -2.39 14.99 -16.67
CA GLU A 48 -3.11 16.02 -17.41
C GLU A 48 -2.53 16.22 -18.83
N VAL A 49 -1.20 16.26 -18.96
CA VAL A 49 -0.52 16.51 -20.24
C VAL A 49 -0.60 15.31 -21.19
N VAL A 50 -0.30 14.11 -20.70
CA VAL A 50 -0.21 12.90 -21.55
C VAL A 50 -1.57 12.23 -21.74
N GLY A 51 -2.51 12.45 -20.80
CA GLY A 51 -3.81 11.82 -20.79
C GLY A 51 -3.76 10.32 -20.45
N LEU A 52 -4.86 9.62 -20.73
CA LEU A 52 -5.01 8.18 -20.45
C LEU A 52 -4.43 7.32 -21.58
N ALA A 53 -3.81 6.21 -21.20
CA ALA A 53 -3.39 5.18 -22.15
C ALA A 53 -4.60 4.45 -22.78
N PRO A 54 -4.45 3.82 -23.96
CA PRO A 54 -5.57 3.16 -24.65
C PRO A 54 -6.32 2.13 -23.79
N TYR A 55 -5.60 1.37 -22.96
CA TYR A 55 -6.20 0.38 -22.07
C TYR A 55 -6.94 1.03 -20.89
N GLU A 56 -6.46 2.15 -20.37
CA GLU A 56 -7.12 2.90 -19.29
C GLU A 56 -8.43 3.53 -19.78
N ARG A 57 -8.48 4.01 -21.03
CA ARG A 57 -9.71 4.51 -21.66
C ARG A 57 -10.76 3.41 -21.78
N ARG A 58 -10.39 2.24 -22.29
CA ARG A 58 -11.29 1.06 -22.38
C ARG A 58 -11.83 0.64 -21.01
N ILE A 59 -11.01 0.73 -19.96
CA ILE A 59 -11.44 0.44 -18.59
C ILE A 59 -12.51 1.44 -18.14
N VAL A 60 -12.28 2.75 -18.35
CA VAL A 60 -13.25 3.81 -18.01
C VAL A 60 -14.56 3.63 -18.78
N GLU A 61 -14.50 3.23 -20.06
CA GLU A 61 -15.70 2.92 -20.87
C GLU A 61 -16.49 1.73 -20.32
N LEU A 62 -15.81 0.64 -19.93
CA LEU A 62 -16.47 -0.52 -19.33
C LEU A 62 -17.12 -0.20 -17.99
N LEU A 63 -16.50 0.67 -17.17
CA LEU A 63 -17.07 1.16 -15.91
C LEU A 63 -18.32 2.01 -16.14
N ARG A 64 -18.30 2.91 -17.14
CA ARG A 64 -19.49 3.72 -17.51
C ARG A 64 -20.67 2.87 -17.94
N ASN A 65 -20.40 1.71 -18.56
CA ASN A 65 -21.41 0.76 -19.02
C ASN A 65 -21.85 -0.26 -17.97
N THR A 66 -21.45 -0.09 -16.69
CA THR A 66 -21.76 -0.99 -15.55
C THR A 66 -21.35 -2.46 -15.76
N GLN A 67 -20.31 -2.71 -16.57
CA GLN A 67 -19.81 -4.05 -16.90
C GLN A 67 -18.63 -4.48 -16.01
N ASP A 68 -18.77 -4.35 -14.69
CA ASP A 68 -17.68 -4.59 -13.72
C ASP A 68 -17.09 -6.00 -13.80
N LYS A 69 -17.93 -7.02 -14.06
CA LYS A 69 -17.48 -8.41 -14.24
C LYS A 69 -16.55 -8.58 -15.44
N ARG A 70 -16.84 -7.87 -16.55
CA ARG A 70 -16.02 -7.92 -17.77
C ARG A 70 -14.72 -7.15 -17.62
N LEU A 71 -14.73 -6.07 -16.83
CA LEU A 71 -13.53 -5.35 -16.45
C LEU A 71 -12.57 -6.24 -15.64
N ALA A 72 -13.08 -6.94 -14.63
CA ALA A 72 -12.26 -7.80 -13.77
C ALA A 72 -11.60 -8.97 -14.53
N SER A 73 -12.27 -9.48 -15.57
CA SER A 73 -11.73 -10.54 -16.46
C SER A 73 -10.82 -10.02 -17.57
N SER A 74 -10.74 -8.70 -17.78
CA SER A 74 -9.91 -8.14 -18.85
C SER A 74 -8.43 -8.31 -18.51
N PRO A 75 -7.59 -8.82 -19.42
CA PRO A 75 -6.18 -9.03 -19.16
C PRO A 75 -5.50 -7.70 -18.82
N ARG A 76 -4.93 -7.61 -17.61
CA ARG A 76 -3.93 -6.59 -17.28
C ARG A 76 -2.62 -7.05 -17.92
N ARG A 77 -2.35 -6.60 -19.14
CA ARG A 77 -0.97 -6.66 -19.67
C ARG A 77 -0.13 -5.59 -19.01
#